data_AF-A0A1B8X4Q1-F1
#
_entry.id   AF-A0A1B8X4Q1-F1
#
_cell.length_a   1.000
_cell.length_b   1.000
_cell.length_c   1.000
_cell.angle_alpha   90.00
_cell.angle_beta   90.00
_cell.angle_gamma   90.00
#
_symmetry.space_group_name_H-M   'P 1'
#
loop_
_entity.id
_entity.type
_entity.pdbx_description
1 polymer ?
#
loop_
_entity_poly.entity_id
_entity_poly.type
_entity_poly.pdbx_seq_one_letter_code
_entity_poly.pdbx_strand_id
1 'polypeptide(L)'
;MDLAAVGDGQFVTGFRLAGVHKVYEINDDNSLEEKVKEIFNDPSVGILVMHSNDFDKLPETLRDTLSESVEPTLVTLGGTGQSSNLRDKIKQAVGVDLWK
;
A
#
# COMPACT_ATOMS: atom_id res chain seq x y z
N MET A 1 -12.65 0.99 15.11
CA MET A 1 -11.71 1.43 14.06
C MET A 1 -10.35 0.92 14.48
N ASP A 2 -9.96 -0.19 13.87
CA ASP A 2 -8.72 -0.89 14.17
C ASP A 2 -7.72 -0.66 13.04
N LEU A 3 -6.44 -0.78 13.36
CA LEU A 3 -5.36 -0.70 12.39
C LEU A 3 -5.02 -2.10 11.91
N ALA A 4 -5.03 -2.31 10.60
CA ALA A 4 -4.53 -3.50 9.95
C ALA A 4 -3.17 -3.22 9.31
N ALA A 5 -2.21 -4.12 9.49
CA ALA A 5 -0.90 -4.05 8.83
C ALA A 5 -0.65 -5.31 8.01
N VAL A 6 -0.17 -5.11 6.78
CA VAL A 6 0.02 -6.14 5.77
C VAL A 6 1.41 -6.00 5.17
N GLY A 7 2.18 -7.09 5.10
CA GLY A 7 3.49 -7.09 4.45
C GLY A 7 4.35 -8.26 4.88
N ASP A 8 5.66 -8.15 4.64
CA ASP A 8 6.65 -9.17 4.99
C ASP A 8 6.70 -9.44 6.50
N GLY A 9 7.15 -10.64 6.88
CA GLY A 9 7.29 -11.07 8.27
C GLY A 9 8.04 -10.07 9.17
N GLN A 10 9.10 -9.45 8.66
CA GLN A 10 9.86 -8.43 9.40
C GLN A 10 9.07 -7.14 9.61
N PHE A 11 8.26 -6.73 8.63
CA PHE A 11 7.42 -5.54 8.71
C PHE A 11 6.32 -5.73 9.75
N VAL A 12 5.57 -6.82 9.65
CA VAL A 12 4.45 -7.11 10.57
C VAL A 12 4.91 -7.39 11.99
N THR A 13 6.14 -7.87 12.18
CA THR A 13 6.72 -8.09 13.51
C THR A 13 6.77 -6.78 14.31
N GLY A 14 7.15 -5.66 13.68
CA GLY A 14 7.16 -4.35 14.34
C GLY A 14 5.78 -3.92 14.82
N PHE A 15 4.76 -4.05 13.97
CA PHE A 15 3.38 -3.72 14.32
C PHE A 15 2.83 -4.63 15.42
N ARG A 16 3.17 -5.92 15.39
CA ARG A 16 2.77 -6.87 16.43
C ARG A 16 3.36 -6.51 17.79
N LEU A 17 4.62 -6.09 17.83
CA LEU A 17 5.28 -5.62 19.05
C LEU A 17 4.70 -4.28 19.55
N ALA A 18 4.23 -3.43 18.63
CA ALA A 18 3.56 -2.17 18.95
C ALA A 18 2.10 -2.34 19.44
N GLY A 19 1.59 -3.57 19.53
CA GLY A 19 0.23 -3.86 20.00
C GLY A 19 -0.85 -3.81 18.92
N VAL A 20 -0.46 -3.86 17.64
CA VAL A 20 -1.44 -4.01 16.55
C VAL A 20 -1.93 -5.46 16.51
N HIS A 21 -3.25 -5.63 16.57
CA HIS A 21 -3.87 -6.96 16.62
C HIS A 21 -4.14 -7.58 15.25
N LYS A 22 -4.42 -6.75 14.23
CA LYS A 22 -4.75 -7.20 12.87
C LYS A 22 -3.49 -7.12 12.00
N VAL A 23 -2.65 -8.14 12.08
CA VAL A 23 -1.40 -8.22 11.33
C VAL A 23 -1.44 -9.43 10.41
N TYR A 24 -1.14 -9.21 9.14
CA TYR A 24 -1.20 -10.24 8.10
C TYR A 24 0.15 -10.32 7.41
N GLU A 25 0.84 -11.41 7.66
CA GLU A 25 2.10 -11.74 7.00
C GLU A 25 1.82 -12.28 5.59
N ILE A 26 2.53 -11.74 4.61
CA ILE A 26 2.44 -12.18 3.22
C ILE A 26 3.74 -12.88 2.83
N ASN A 27 3.60 -14.09 2.29
CA ASN A 27 4.72 -14.87 1.75
C ASN A 27 4.66 -15.00 0.22
N ASP A 28 3.48 -14.79 -0.39
CA ASP A 28 3.23 -14.96 -1.83
C ASP A 28 2.29 -13.86 -2.36
N ASP A 29 2.56 -13.38 -3.58
CA ASP A 29 1.80 -12.30 -4.23
C ASP A 29 0.32 -12.67 -4.44
N ASN A 30 0.00 -13.94 -4.71
CA ASN A 30 -1.41 -14.39 -4.80
C ASN A 30 -2.15 -14.31 -3.46
N SER A 31 -1.46 -14.51 -2.35
CA SER A 31 -2.06 -14.43 -1.01
C SER A 31 -2.33 -12.98 -0.61
N LEU A 32 -1.63 -12.03 -1.23
CA LEU A 32 -1.77 -10.60 -0.98
C LEU A 32 -3.15 -10.09 -1.36
N GLU A 33 -3.62 -10.42 -2.56
CA GLU A 33 -4.93 -9.97 -3.04
C GLU A 33 -6.08 -10.49 -2.16
N GLU A 34 -6.04 -11.77 -1.78
CA GLU A 34 -7.07 -12.38 -0.95
C GLU A 34 -7.12 -11.71 0.43
N LYS A 35 -5.96 -11.47 1.04
CA LYS A 35 -5.89 -10.80 2.35
C LYS A 35 -6.36 -9.36 2.30
N VAL A 36 -6.00 -8.63 1.24
CA VAL A 36 -6.48 -7.25 1.05
C VAL A 36 -8.00 -7.22 0.87
N LYS A 37 -8.58 -8.15 0.10
CA LYS A 37 -10.04 -8.27 -0.04
C LYS A 37 -10.72 -8.62 1.28
N GLU A 38 -10.16 -9.54 2.07
CA GLU A 38 -10.68 -9.87 3.40
C GLU A 38 -10.69 -8.64 4.33
N ILE A 39 -9.61 -7.87 4.34
CA ILE A 39 -9.50 -6.66 5.17
C ILE A 39 -10.45 -5.57 4.69
N PHE A 40 -10.60 -5.40 3.38
CA PHE A 40 -11.53 -4.44 2.79
C PHE A 40 -12.99 -4.74 3.15
N ASN A 41 -13.35 -6.02 3.28
CA ASN A 41 -14.68 -6.43 3.70
C ASN A 41 -14.91 -6.33 5.22
N ASP A 42 -13.88 -6.06 6.03
CA ASP A 42 -14.00 -5.91 7.48
C ASP A 42 -14.25 -4.42 7.84
N PRO A 43 -15.49 -4.03 8.19
CA PRO A 43 -15.80 -2.65 8.56
C PRO A 43 -15.14 -2.21 9.89
N SER A 44 -14.53 -3.14 10.62
CA SER A 44 -13.80 -2.81 11.85
C SER A 44 -12.47 -2.13 11.55
N VAL A 45 -11.89 -2.40 10.37
CA VAL A 45 -10.58 -1.86 9.97
C VAL A 45 -10.77 -0.46 9.42
N GLY A 46 -10.18 0.53 10.11
CA GLY A 46 -10.22 1.93 9.67
C GLY A 46 -8.98 2.35 8.88
N ILE A 47 -7.84 1.71 9.14
CA ILE A 47 -6.56 2.05 8.52
C ILE A 47 -5.88 0.77 8.07
N LEU A 48 -5.51 0.71 6.80
CA LEU A 48 -4.74 -0.38 6.19
C LEU A 48 -3.33 0.10 5.88
N VAL A 49 -2.33 -0.47 6.54
CA VAL A 49 -0.92 -0.17 6.33
C VAL A 49 -0.28 -1.29 5.50
N MET A 50 0.37 -0.95 4.39
CA MET A 50 1.12 -1.91 3.58
C MET A 50 2.37 -1.31 2.96
N HIS A 51 3.24 -2.13 2.37
CA HIS A 51 4.36 -1.61 1.62
C HIS A 51 3.94 -1.04 0.26
N SER A 52 4.63 0.00 -0.22
CA SER A 52 4.38 0.52 -1.58
C SER A 52 4.72 -0.50 -2.66
N ASN A 53 5.75 -1.32 -2.47
CA ASN A 53 6.08 -2.42 -3.39
C ASN A 53 4.96 -3.45 -3.47
N ASP A 54 4.31 -3.74 -2.35
CA ASP A 54 3.17 -4.65 -2.27
C ASP A 54 1.92 -4.04 -2.90
N PHE A 55 1.75 -2.73 -2.74
CA PHE A 55 0.72 -1.99 -3.45
C PHE A 55 0.93 -2.00 -4.97
N ASP A 56 2.17 -1.95 -5.47
CA ASP A 56 2.53 -2.05 -6.91
C ASP A 56 2.30 -3.42 -7.53
N LYS A 57 2.24 -4.47 -6.71
CA LYS A 57 1.91 -5.82 -7.17
C LYS A 57 0.41 -6.07 -7.28
N LEU A 58 -0.43 -5.22 -6.67
CA LEU A 58 -1.87 -5.35 -6.75
C LEU A 58 -2.40 -5.06 -8.16
N PRO A 59 -3.43 -5.78 -8.62
CA PRO A 59 -4.13 -5.48 -9.87
C PRO A 59 -4.80 -4.10 -9.80
N GLU A 60 -4.85 -3.40 -10.95
CA GLU A 60 -5.44 -2.06 -11.07
C GLU A 60 -6.85 -1.98 -10.48
N THR A 61 -7.67 -3.02 -10.65
CA THR A 61 -9.03 -3.07 -10.10
C THR A 61 -9.09 -2.92 -8.58
N LEU A 62 -8.16 -3.52 -7.85
CA LEU A 62 -8.08 -3.37 -6.39
C LEU A 62 -7.51 -2.02 -5.99
N ARG A 63 -6.57 -1.48 -6.78
CA ARG A 63 -6.00 -0.14 -6.55
C ARG A 63 -7.05 0.96 -6.71
N ASP A 64 -7.88 0.86 -7.74
CA ASP A 64 -8.98 1.80 -7.97
C ASP A 64 -10.00 1.70 -6.84
N THR A 65 -10.39 0.48 -6.45
CA THR A 65 -11.32 0.25 -5.33
C THR A 65 -10.79 0.83 -4.01
N LEU A 66 -9.49 0.65 -3.73
CA LEU A 66 -8.85 1.21 -2.54
C LEU A 66 -8.67 2.73 -2.61
N SER A 67 -8.56 3.30 -3.81
CA SER A 67 -8.43 4.76 -4.02
C SER A 67 -9.77 5.48 -3.92
N GLU A 68 -10.86 4.82 -4.34
CA GLU A 68 -12.22 5.35 -4.24
C GLU A 68 -12.85 5.14 -2.86
N SER A 69 -12.36 4.17 -2.08
CA SER A 69 -12.88 3.91 -0.74
C SER A 69 -12.32 4.88 0.31
N VAL A 70 -13.21 5.40 1.14
CA VAL A 70 -12.87 6.28 2.27
C VAL A 70 -12.53 5.47 3.53
N GLU A 71 -13.07 4.24 3.63
CA GLU A 71 -12.84 3.30 4.74
C GLU A 71 -12.60 1.89 4.16
N PRO A 72 -11.46 1.24 4.43
CA PRO A 72 -10.31 1.70 5.21
C PRO A 72 -9.41 2.72 4.48
N THR A 73 -8.79 3.65 5.23
CA THR A 73 -7.75 4.54 4.69
C THR A 73 -6.46 3.75 4.43
N LEU A 74 -6.01 3.74 3.17
CA LEU A 74 -4.76 3.09 2.78
C LEU A 74 -3.54 3.98 3.09
N VAL A 75 -2.59 3.43 3.83
CA VAL A 75 -1.28 4.04 4.10
C VAL A 75 -0.19 3.12 3.55
N THR A 76 0.49 3.57 2.50
CA THR A 76 1.63 2.84 1.95
C THR A 76 2.95 3.32 2.56
N LEU A 77 3.79 2.39 3.02
CA LEU A 77 5.09 2.66 3.64
C LEU A 77 6.22 2.13 2.76
N GLY A 78 7.26 2.91 2.58
CA GLY A 78 8.42 2.51 1.76
C GLY A 78 8.32 2.92 0.30
N GLY A 79 7.34 3.75 -0.06
CA GLY A 79 7.34 4.42 -1.36
C GLY A 79 8.46 5.44 -1.41
N THR A 80 9.22 5.42 -2.50
CA THR A 80 10.09 6.51 -2.98
C THR A 80 9.26 7.75 -3.34
N GLY A 81 8.46 8.23 -2.40
CA GLY A 81 7.61 9.38 -2.55
C GLY A 81 8.43 10.67 -2.48
N GLN A 82 9.17 10.98 -3.56
CA GLN A 82 9.33 12.37 -4.05
C GLN A 82 10.12 12.55 -5.36
N SER A 83 10.76 11.53 -5.94
CA SER A 83 11.66 11.77 -7.11
C SER A 83 11.05 11.50 -8.49
N SER A 84 10.13 10.54 -8.66
CA SER A 84 9.64 10.20 -10.01
C SER A 84 8.54 11.14 -10.51
N ASN A 85 7.61 11.55 -9.65
CA ASN A 85 6.44 12.32 -10.06
C ASN A 85 6.79 13.77 -10.51
N LEU A 86 7.95 14.28 -10.11
CA LEU A 86 8.46 15.58 -10.56
C LEU A 86 9.14 15.47 -11.93
N ARG A 87 9.91 14.39 -12.19
CA ARG A 87 10.57 14.18 -13.48
C ARG A 87 9.56 14.06 -14.61
N ASP A 88 8.50 13.28 -14.42
CA ASP A 88 7.50 13.05 -15.46
C ASP A 88 6.67 14.32 -15.72
N LYS A 89 6.40 15.12 -14.68
CA LYS A 89 5.81 16.47 -14.83
C LYS A 89 6.75 17.46 -15.54
N ILE A 90 8.06 17.44 -15.26
CA ILE A 90 9.04 18.29 -15.96
C ILE A 90 9.16 17.86 -17.43
N LYS A 91 9.21 16.56 -17.72
CA LYS A 91 9.25 16.04 -19.08
C LYS A 91 8.01 16.42 -19.88
N GLN A 92 6.82 16.33 -19.29
CA GLN A 92 5.59 16.70 -19.98
C GLN A 92 5.47 18.22 -20.18
N ALA A 93 6.00 19.04 -19.27
CA ALA A 93 5.95 20.50 -19.37
C ALA A 93 7.01 21.09 -20.31
N VAL A 94 8.20 20.47 -20.41
CA VAL A 94 9.36 21.04 -21.14
C VAL A 94 9.67 20.27 -22.42
N GLY A 95 9.20 19.03 -22.56
CA GLY A 95 9.34 18.23 -23.78
C GLY A 95 10.75 17.70 -24.05
N VAL A 96 11.72 17.92 -23.15
CA VAL A 96 13.11 17.46 -23.27
C VAL A 96 13.67 17.00 -21.92
N ASP A 97 14.46 15.91 -21.92
CA ASP A 97 15.16 15.39 -20.73
C ASP A 97 16.50 16.12 -20.56
N LEU A 98 16.65 16.91 -19.49
CA LEU A 98 17.81 17.79 -19.27
C LEU A 98 18.94 17.16 -18.46
N TRP A 99 18.83 15.89 -18.06
CA TRP A 99 19.94 15.17 -17.42
C TRP A 99 20.51 14.11 -18.35
N LYS A 100 21.81 14.25 -18.64
CA LYS A 100 22.64 13.25 -19.29
C LYS A 100 23.52 12.56 -18.26
#